data_AF-A0A939GME5-F1
#
_entry.id   AF-A0A939GME5-F1
#
_cell.length_a   1.000
_cell.length_b   1.000
_cell.length_c   1.000
_cell.angle_alpha   90.00
_cell.angle_beta   90.00
_cell.angle_gamma   90.00
#
_symmetry.space_group_name_H-M   'P 1'
#
loop_
_entity.id
_entity.type
_entity.pdbx_description
1 polymer ?
#
loop_
_entity_poly.entity_id
_entity_poly.type
_entity_poly.pdbx_seq_one_letter_code
_entity_poly.pdbx_strand_id
1 'polypeptide(L)'
;MRLTKTIFTVLFTLVWLINGLYCKVLNGVPRHRQIVARILGAPHVASLTTLIGLAEIGMAVWIISGIKPRWCDWCQIGVVLLMNLIEFTLTPDLLLFGRINLLVALVFVTVVYLADRIPAKTYLPSF
;
A
#
# COMPACT_ATOMS: atom_id res chain seq x y z
N MET A 1 -19.21 -13.05 -1.06
CA MET A 1 -17.80 -12.81 -1.44
C MET A 1 -17.01 -14.07 -1.06
N ARG A 2 -16.28 -14.69 -2.00
CA ARG A 2 -15.53 -15.94 -1.72
C ARG A 2 -14.46 -15.68 -0.64
N LEU A 3 -14.30 -16.58 0.33
CA LEU A 3 -13.42 -16.43 1.51
C LEU A 3 -12.02 -15.88 1.16
N THR A 4 -11.40 -16.41 0.11
CA THR A 4 -10.07 -15.97 -0.37
C THR A 4 -10.05 -14.49 -0.78
N LYS A 5 -11.09 -13.99 -1.47
CA LYS A 5 -11.18 -12.58 -1.86
C LYS A 5 -11.35 -11.69 -0.63
N THR A 6 -12.18 -12.13 0.32
CA THR A 6 -12.36 -11.41 1.59
C THR A 6 -11.05 -11.30 2.37
N ILE A 7 -10.25 -12.37 2.43
CA ILE A 7 -8.94 -12.35 3.10
C ILE A 7 -8.03 -11.31 2.47
N PHE A 8 -7.88 -11.30 1.14
CA PHE A 8 -7.03 -10.31 0.46
C PHE A 8 -7.53 -8.89 0.63
N THR A 9 -8.85 -8.65 0.51
CA THR A 9 -9.45 -7.35 0.78
C THR A 9 -9.09 -6.86 2.18
N VAL A 10 -9.30 -7.68 3.22
CA VAL A 10 -8.97 -7.31 4.59
C VAL A 10 -7.47 -7.03 4.76
N LEU A 11 -6.60 -7.89 4.23
CA LEU A 11 -5.15 -7.71 4.33
C LEU A 11 -4.69 -6.42 3.66
N PHE A 12 -5.10 -6.16 2.43
CA PHE A 12 -4.70 -4.95 1.70
C PHE A 12 -5.27 -3.71 2.36
N THR A 13 -6.54 -3.71 2.76
CA THR A 13 -7.15 -2.62 3.52
C THR A 13 -6.35 -2.33 4.79
N LEU A 14 -5.98 -3.35 5.57
CA LEU A 14 -5.19 -3.15 6.80
C LEU A 14 -3.81 -2.56 6.50
N VAL A 15 -3.13 -3.01 5.44
CA VAL A 15 -1.83 -2.44 5.03
C VAL A 15 -1.97 -0.94 4.74
N TRP A 16 -2.95 -0.53 3.93
CA TRP A 16 -3.15 0.88 3.59
C TRP A 16 -3.65 1.70 4.79
N LEU A 17 -4.55 1.14 5.59
CA LEU A 17 -5.12 1.84 6.74
C LEU A 17 -4.09 2.05 7.86
N ILE A 18 -3.29 1.03 8.19
CA ILE A 18 -2.24 1.15 9.22
C ILE A 18 -1.16 2.14 8.75
N ASN A 19 -0.70 2.06 7.50
CA ASN A 19 0.29 3.00 6.99
C ASN A 19 -0.26 4.44 6.90
N GLY A 20 -1.50 4.61 6.44
CA GLY A 20 -2.10 5.92 6.27
C GLY A 20 -2.47 6.56 7.59
N LEU A 21 -3.29 5.87 8.38
CA LEU A 21 -3.82 6.40 9.63
C LEU A 21 -2.77 6.40 10.73
N TYR A 22 -2.24 5.23 11.10
CA TYR A 22 -1.35 5.11 12.25
C TYR A 22 0.04 5.69 11.96
N CYS A 23 0.68 5.27 10.87
CA CYS A 23 2.05 5.69 10.60
C CYS A 23 2.16 7.16 10.19
N LYS A 24 1.24 7.67 9.36
CA LYS A 24 1.33 9.03 8.77
C LYS A 24 0.44 10.06 9.45
N VAL A 25 -0.88 9.86 9.51
CA VAL A 25 -1.82 10.86 10.07
C VAL A 25 -1.62 11.02 11.58
N LEU A 26 -1.55 9.92 12.33
CA LEU A 26 -1.32 9.93 13.78
C LEU A 26 0.16 10.07 14.15
N ASN A 27 1.06 10.04 13.16
CA ASN A 27 2.50 10.14 13.35
C ASN A 27 3.06 9.09 14.34
N GLY A 28 2.49 7.88 14.35
CA GLY A 28 2.97 6.77 15.19
C GLY A 28 4.37 6.28 14.80
N VAL A 29 4.85 6.61 13.58
CA VAL A 29 6.19 6.27 13.11
C VAL A 29 6.87 7.52 12.51
N PRO A 30 7.76 8.20 13.28
CA PRO A 30 8.37 9.48 12.88
C PRO A 30 9.17 9.44 11.58
N ARG A 31 9.63 8.26 11.15
CA ARG A 31 10.45 8.08 9.93
C ARG A 31 9.77 8.62 8.67
N HIS A 32 8.44 8.56 8.57
CA HIS A 32 7.74 9.02 7.37
C HIS A 32 7.87 10.54 7.20
N ARG A 33 7.88 11.31 8.28
CA ARG A 33 8.18 12.74 8.22
C ARG A 33 9.62 13.00 7.80
N GLN A 34 10.57 12.19 8.27
CA GLN A 34 11.99 12.31 7.88
C GLN A 34 12.19 12.03 6.38
N ILE A 35 11.52 11.02 5.85
CA ILE A 35 11.50 10.70 4.41
C ILE A 35 10.95 11.89 3.63
N VAL A 36 9.77 12.40 4.01
CA VAL A 36 9.14 13.57 3.35
C VAL A 36 10.02 14.81 3.44
N ALA A 37 10.63 15.09 4.60
CA ALA A 37 11.55 16.21 4.79
C ALA A 37 12.78 16.12 3.88
N ARG A 38 13.30 14.91 3.65
CA ARG A 38 14.46 14.70 2.77
C ARG A 38 14.11 14.85 1.29
N ILE A 39 12.92 14.41 0.90
CA ILE A 39 12.48 14.43 -0.51
C ILE A 39 11.96 15.81 -0.92
N LEU A 40 11.11 16.44 -0.11
CA LEU A 40 10.39 17.67 -0.45
C LEU A 40 10.92 18.91 0.29
N GLY A 41 11.87 18.75 1.19
CA GLY A 41 12.42 19.82 2.01
C GLY A 41 11.64 20.08 3.30
N ALA A 42 12.15 21.01 4.12
CA ALA A 42 11.63 21.30 5.45
C ALA A 42 10.26 22.01 5.55
N PRO A 43 9.78 22.83 4.58
CA PRO A 43 8.49 23.48 4.76
C PRO A 43 7.36 22.46 4.63
N HIS A 44 6.44 22.49 5.61
CA HIS A 44 5.14 21.81 5.56
C HIS A 44 5.21 20.26 5.57
N VAL A 45 6.33 19.69 6.02
CA VAL A 45 6.54 18.23 6.14
C VAL A 45 5.40 17.52 6.86
N ALA A 46 4.92 18.09 7.96
CA ALA A 46 3.81 17.51 8.72
C ALA A 46 2.53 17.44 7.88
N SER A 47 2.12 18.55 7.26
CA SER A 47 0.92 18.63 6.42
C SER A 47 1.02 17.72 5.20
N LEU A 48 2.17 17.66 4.54
CA LEU A 48 2.41 16.78 3.39
C LEU A 48 2.36 15.31 3.79
N THR A 49 2.97 14.94 4.92
CA THR A 49 2.91 13.56 5.44
C THR A 49 1.48 13.17 5.76
N THR A 50 0.70 14.06 6.39
CA THR A 50 -0.73 13.83 6.66
C THR A 50 -1.53 13.68 5.37
N LEU A 51 -1.27 14.50 4.34
CA LEU A 51 -1.95 14.41 3.04
C LEU A 51 -1.67 13.06 2.36
N ILE A 52 -0.43 12.58 2.39
CA ILE A 52 -0.09 11.23 1.91
C ILE A 52 -0.85 10.18 2.72
N GLY A 53 -0.90 10.31 4.04
CA GLY A 53 -1.64 9.39 4.90
C GLY A 53 -3.15 9.37 4.62
N LEU A 54 -3.76 10.52 4.33
CA LEU A 54 -5.16 10.61 3.90
C LEU A 54 -5.40 9.93 2.54
N ALA A 55 -4.47 10.09 1.59
CA ALA A 55 -4.54 9.39 0.31
C ALA A 55 -4.48 7.86 0.48
N GLU A 56 -3.65 7.37 1.42
CA GLU A 56 -3.58 5.95 1.76
C GLU A 56 -4.87 5.43 2.40
N ILE A 57 -5.49 6.21 3.30
CA ILE A 57 -6.83 5.89 3.83
C ILE A 57 -7.86 5.85 2.70
N GLY A 58 -7.79 6.78 1.74
CA GLY A 58 -8.63 6.77 0.54
C GLY A 58 -8.49 5.48 -0.27
N MET A 59 -7.26 4.97 -0.42
CA MET A 59 -7.01 3.67 -1.04
C MET A 59 -7.67 2.52 -0.26
N ALA A 60 -7.57 2.53 1.07
CA ALA A 60 -8.22 1.52 1.92
C ALA A 60 -9.76 1.52 1.73
N VAL A 61 -10.37 2.71 1.65
CA VAL A 61 -11.80 2.87 1.37
C VAL A 61 -12.15 2.35 -0.03
N TRP A 62 -11.32 2.65 -1.04
CA TRP A 62 -11.53 2.16 -2.40
C TRP A 62 -11.50 0.62 -2.45
N ILE A 63 -10.53 -0.02 -1.78
CA ILE A 63 -10.43 -1.48 -1.68
C ILE A 63 -11.70 -2.09 -1.07
N ILE A 64 -12.19 -1.55 0.05
CA ILE A 64 -13.40 -2.06 0.72
C ILE A 64 -14.65 -1.84 -0.13
N SER A 65 -14.75 -0.69 -0.81
CA SER A 65 -15.91 -0.35 -1.64
C SER A 65 -16.11 -1.33 -2.81
N GLY A 66 -15.04 -2.00 -3.26
CA GLY A 66 -15.08 -2.91 -4.40
C GLY A 66 -15.42 -2.23 -5.73
N ILE A 67 -15.37 -0.89 -5.80
CA ILE A 67 -15.65 -0.14 -7.03
C ILE A 67 -14.47 -0.35 -7.98
N LYS A 68 -14.72 -0.89 -9.19
CA LYS A 68 -13.69 -1.09 -10.23
C LYS A 68 -12.39 -1.73 -9.67
N PRO A 69 -12.45 -2.95 -9.11
CA PRO A 69 -11.36 -3.54 -8.34
C PRO A 69 -10.05 -3.67 -9.13
N ARG A 70 -10.13 -3.99 -10.43
CA ARG A 70 -8.96 -4.05 -11.32
C ARG A 70 -8.19 -2.73 -11.39
N TRP A 71 -8.90 -1.59 -11.41
CA TRP A 71 -8.26 -0.28 -11.43
C TRP A 71 -7.64 0.04 -10.07
N CYS A 72 -8.31 -0.34 -8.98
CA CYS A 72 -7.77 -0.23 -7.64
C CYS A 72 -6.45 -1.02 -7.50
N ASP A 73 -6.40 -2.27 -7.99
CA ASP A 73 -5.18 -3.09 -7.97
C ASP A 73 -4.03 -2.46 -8.76
N TRP A 74 -4.29 -1.94 -9.97
CA TRP A 74 -3.28 -1.22 -10.75
C TRP A 74 -2.80 0.05 -10.06
N CYS A 75 -3.69 0.81 -9.43
CA CYS A 75 -3.31 1.98 -8.64
C CYS A 75 -2.45 1.58 -7.42
N GLN A 76 -2.81 0.51 -6.71
CA GLN A 76 -1.99 0.01 -5.59
C GLN A 76 -0.58 -0.37 -6.06
N ILE A 77 -0.48 -1.14 -7.16
CA ILE A 77 0.81 -1.54 -7.75
C ILE A 77 1.62 -0.30 -8.12
N GLY A 78 1.02 0.64 -8.85
CA GLY A 78 1.69 1.86 -9.31
C GLY A 78 2.20 2.72 -8.15
N VAL A 79 1.37 2.97 -7.14
CA VAL A 79 1.76 3.78 -5.98
C VAL A 79 2.87 3.10 -5.18
N VAL A 80 2.75 1.80 -4.91
CA VAL A 80 3.78 1.05 -4.14
C VAL A 80 5.12 1.04 -4.86
N LEU A 81 5.13 0.79 -6.17
CA LEU A 81 6.37 0.82 -6.95
C LEU A 81 6.97 2.22 -6.98
N LEU A 82 6.15 3.25 -7.22
CA LEU A 82 6.62 4.63 -7.30
C LEU A 82 7.24 5.09 -5.98
N MET A 83 6.54 4.92 -4.85
CA MET A 83 7.06 5.37 -3.56
C MET A 83 8.32 4.60 -3.16
N ASN A 84 8.37 3.28 -3.38
CA ASN A 84 9.55 2.49 -3.03
C ASN A 84 10.76 2.81 -3.91
N LEU A 85 10.55 3.14 -5.20
CA LEU A 85 11.65 3.57 -6.07
C LEU A 85 12.23 4.92 -5.63
N ILE A 86 11.38 5.87 -5.27
CA ILE A 86 11.80 7.17 -4.72
C ILE A 86 12.53 6.98 -3.39
N GLU A 87 11.97 6.21 -2.47
CA GLU A 87 12.58 5.98 -1.15
C GLU A 87 13.89 5.21 -1.22
N PHE A 88 14.00 4.24 -2.14
CA PHE A 88 15.23 3.48 -2.38
C PHE A 88 16.38 4.36 -2.89
N THR A 89 16.06 5.34 -3.74
CA THR A 89 17.06 6.23 -4.34
C THR A 89 17.47 7.38 -3.43
N LEU A 90 16.52 7.97 -2.68
CA LEU A 90 16.76 9.20 -1.93
C LEU A 90 16.91 9.00 -0.42
N THR A 91 16.29 7.95 0.16
CA THR A 91 16.21 7.76 1.62
C THR A 91 16.50 6.31 2.05
N PRO A 92 17.52 5.61 1.51
CA PRO A 92 17.72 4.19 1.77
C PRO A 92 18.02 3.85 3.23
N ASP A 93 18.54 4.80 4.00
CA ASP A 93 18.85 4.71 5.44
C ASP A 93 17.60 4.82 6.34
N LEU A 94 16.51 5.39 5.84
CA LEU A 94 15.25 5.55 6.58
C LEU A 94 14.24 4.42 6.33
N LEU A 95 14.52 3.55 5.35
CA LEU A 95 13.71 2.40 5.02
C LEU A 95 13.82 1.32 6.12
N LEU A 96 12.68 0.73 6.50
CA LEU A 96 12.61 -0.28 7.57
C LEU A 96 13.55 -1.47 7.35
N PHE A 97 13.71 -1.89 6.09
CA PHE A 97 14.61 -2.97 5.68
C PHE A 97 15.77 -2.47 4.82
N GLY A 98 16.09 -1.18 4.88
CA GLY A 98 17.07 -0.55 4.01
C GLY A 98 16.78 -0.83 2.53
N ARG A 99 17.80 -1.23 1.77
CA ARG A 99 17.69 -1.57 0.34
C ARG A 99 16.80 -2.79 0.06
N ILE A 100 16.59 -3.68 1.04
CA ILE A 100 15.74 -4.86 0.89
C ILE A 100 14.25 -4.48 0.83
N ASN A 101 13.88 -3.26 1.24
CA ASN A 101 12.50 -2.79 1.19
C ASN A 101 11.91 -2.86 -0.23
N LEU A 102 12.74 -2.66 -1.26
CA LEU A 102 12.32 -2.82 -2.65
C LEU A 102 11.88 -4.26 -2.97
N LEU A 103 12.59 -5.27 -2.45
CA LEU A 103 12.21 -6.68 -2.63
C LEU A 103 10.87 -6.97 -1.92
N VAL A 104 10.68 -6.44 -0.72
CA VAL A 104 9.41 -6.57 0.01
C VAL A 104 8.26 -5.93 -0.77
N ALA A 105 8.49 -4.74 -1.35
CA ALA A 105 7.52 -4.07 -2.19
C ALA A 105 7.18 -4.88 -3.45
N LEU A 106 8.18 -5.49 -4.10
CA LEU A 106 7.99 -6.37 -5.26
C LEU A 106 7.14 -7.60 -4.91
N VAL A 107 7.37 -8.21 -3.75
CA VAL A 107 6.53 -9.31 -3.25
C VAL A 107 5.09 -8.83 -3.03
N PHE A 108 4.90 -7.69 -2.37
CA PHE A 108 3.56 -7.13 -2.13
C PHE A 108 2.80 -6.89 -3.43
N VAL A 109 3.39 -6.21 -4.42
CA VAL A 109 2.71 -5.93 -5.70
C VAL A 109 2.44 -7.20 -6.51
N THR A 110 3.29 -8.22 -6.39
CA THR A 110 3.05 -9.53 -7.00
C THR A 110 1.82 -10.20 -6.37
N VAL A 111 1.69 -10.13 -5.04
CA VAL A 111 0.51 -10.65 -4.33
C VAL A 111 -0.76 -9.90 -4.75
N VAL A 112 -0.72 -8.56 -4.85
CA VAL A 112 -1.85 -7.75 -5.35
C VAL A 112 -2.23 -8.16 -6.77
N TYR A 113 -1.25 -8.30 -7.67
CA TYR A 113 -1.48 -8.71 -9.06
C TYR A 113 -2.11 -10.10 -9.18
N LEU A 114 -1.67 -11.05 -8.35
CA LEU A 114 -2.18 -12.41 -8.35
C LEU A 114 -3.55 -12.53 -7.66
N ALA A 115 -3.89 -11.65 -6.71
CA ALA A 115 -5.13 -11.74 -5.94
C ALA A 115 -6.40 -11.71 -6.81
N ASP A 116 -6.45 -10.89 -7.86
CA ASP A 116 -7.57 -10.89 -8.82
C ASP A 116 -7.54 -12.10 -9.77
N ARG A 117 -6.36 -12.70 -9.98
CA ARG A 117 -6.11 -13.79 -10.95
C ARG A 117 -6.25 -15.18 -10.38
N ILE A 118 -6.35 -15.35 -9.06
CA ILE A 118 -6.60 -16.66 -8.46
C ILE A 118 -7.97 -17.16 -8.94
N PRO A 119 -8.03 -18.20 -9.80
CA PRO A 119 -9.30 -18.74 -10.22
C PRO A 119 -9.94 -19.36 -8.99
N ALA A 120 -11.20 -19.02 -8.75
CA ALA A 120 -11.96 -19.80 -7.79
C ALA A 120 -12.11 -21.20 -8.38
N LYS A 121 -11.48 -22.17 -7.74
CA LYS A 121 -11.64 -23.59 -8.04
C LYS A 121 -13.12 -23.91 -8.29
N THR A 122 -13.45 -24.22 -9.54
CA THR A 122 -14.74 -24.77 -9.96
C THR A 122 -14.74 -26.25 -9.59
N TYR A 123 -15.25 -26.58 -8.41
CA TYR A 123 -15.76 -27.91 -8.07
C TYR A 123 -17.21 -27.65 -7.64
N LEU A 124 -18.27 -28.11 -8.31
CA LEU A 124 -18.57 -29.46 -8.79
C LEU A 124 -19.49 -29.41 -10.04
N PRO A 125 -19.33 -30.31 -11.03
CA PRO A 125 -20.49 -30.86 -11.72
C PRO A 125 -21.12 -31.92 -10.82
N SER A 126 -22.33 -31.67 -10.32
CA SER A 126 -23.20 -32.72 -9.79
C SER A 126 -23.79 -33.46 -10.99
N PHE A 127 -23.41 -34.74 -11.13
CA PHE A 127 -24.08 -35.71 -11.99
C PHE A 127 -25.51 -35.96 -11.50
#